data_AF-A0A7C2LTV6-F1
#
_entry.id   AF-A0A7C2LTV6-F1
#
_cell.length_a   1.000
_cell.length_b   1.000
_cell.length_c   1.000
_cell.angle_alpha   90.00
_cell.angle_beta   90.00
_cell.angle_gamma   90.00
#
_symmetry.space_group_name_H-M   'P 1'
#
loop_
_entity.id
_entity.type
_entity.pdbx_description
1 polymer ?
#
loop_
_entity_poly.entity_id
_entity_poly.type
_entity_poly.pdbx_seq_one_letter_code
_entity_poly.pdbx_strand_id
1 'polypeptide(L)' 'AGMNHTAFYPSATDLQSSLTIQNASSSHYTLVAMSYVSLFIPLVLGYIVIAWRAINRKKIDENEMIEGSHY' A
#
# COMPACT_ATOMS: atom_id res chain seq x y z
N ALA A 1 -0.10 -6.20 18.48
CA ALA A 1 -0.78 -7.49 18.73
C ALA A 1 -0.09 -8.56 17.90
N GLY A 2 0.26 -9.73 18.47
CA GLY A 2 1.02 -10.78 17.76
C GLY A 2 2.49 -10.97 18.18
N MET A 3 3.02 -10.17 19.13
CA MET A 3 4.38 -10.37 19.65
C MET A 3 4.46 -11.66 20.50
N ASN A 4 5.56 -12.40 20.42
CA ASN A 4 5.82 -13.61 21.23
C ASN A 4 4.74 -14.71 21.14
N HIS A 5 4.40 -15.18 19.93
CA HIS A 5 3.38 -16.23 19.69
C HIS A 5 1.95 -15.88 20.16
N THR A 6 1.68 -14.62 20.50
CA THR A 6 0.33 -14.22 20.88
C THR A 6 -0.60 -14.17 19.68
N ALA A 7 -1.88 -14.47 19.90
CA ALA A 7 -2.90 -14.25 18.90
C ALA A 7 -3.06 -12.76 18.65
N PHE A 8 -3.03 -12.34 17.38
CA PHE A 8 -3.42 -10.98 17.01
C PHE A 8 -4.94 -10.89 16.78
N TYR A 9 -5.59 -12.04 16.55
CA TYR A 9 -7.03 -12.15 16.42
C TYR A 9 -7.52 -13.40 17.19
N PRO A 10 -7.94 -13.24 18.45
CA PRO A 10 -8.36 -14.35 19.30
C PRO A 10 -9.74 -14.86 18.89
N SER A 11 -9.92 -16.18 18.94
CA SER A 11 -11.23 -16.80 18.73
C SER A 11 -12.05 -16.77 20.04
N ALA A 12 -13.33 -16.41 19.92
CA ALA A 12 -14.24 -16.31 21.06
C ALA A 12 -14.88 -17.65 21.46
N THR A 13 -14.89 -18.62 20.55
CA THR A 13 -15.53 -19.94 20.74
C THR A 13 -14.51 -21.05 21.04
N ASP A 14 -13.30 -20.95 20.50
CA ASP A 14 -12.21 -21.89 20.75
C ASP A 14 -10.86 -21.17 20.72
N LEU A 15 -10.20 -21.08 21.86
CA LEU A 15 -8.93 -20.39 22.03
C LEU A 15 -7.82 -20.95 21.12
N GLN A 16 -7.86 -22.24 20.77
CA GLN A 16 -6.84 -22.88 19.91
C GLN A 16 -6.99 -22.52 18.43
N SER A 17 -8.18 -22.07 18.03
CA SER A 17 -8.48 -21.58 16.68
C SER A 17 -8.12 -20.09 16.49
N SER A 18 -7.39 -19.49 17.44
CA SER A 18 -6.97 -18.09 17.36
C SER A 18 -5.94 -17.87 16.24
N LEU A 19 -6.05 -16.75 15.52
CA LEU A 19 -5.09 -16.41 14.47
C LEU A 19 -3.85 -15.75 15.08
N THR A 20 -2.72 -16.36 14.78
CA THR A 20 -1.37 -15.93 15.11
C THR A 20 -0.64 -15.62 13.81
N ILE A 21 0.48 -14.90 13.89
CA ILE A 21 1.28 -14.60 12.68
C ILE A 21 1.72 -15.88 11.97
N GLN A 22 1.96 -16.97 12.71
CA GLN A 22 2.47 -18.21 12.13
C GLN A 22 1.41 -19.02 11.37
N ASN A 23 0.15 -19.02 11.85
CA ASN A 23 -0.92 -19.80 11.20
C ASN A 23 -1.68 -18.98 10.14
N ALA A 24 -1.61 -17.65 10.21
CA ALA A 24 -2.35 -16.76 9.30
C ALA A 24 -1.47 -16.14 8.19
N SER A 25 -0.16 -16.38 8.18
CA SER A 25 0.71 -15.94 7.09
C SER A 25 0.67 -16.90 5.89
N SER A 26 0.77 -16.36 4.68
CA SER A 26 0.98 -17.15 3.45
C SER A 26 2.24 -18.04 3.53
N SER A 27 2.38 -18.96 2.58
CA SER A 27 3.59 -19.78 2.46
C SER A 27 4.85 -18.91 2.39
N HIS A 28 5.98 -19.45 2.85
CA HIS A 28 7.26 -18.74 2.85
C HIS A 28 7.62 -18.23 1.45
N TYR A 29 7.31 -18.99 0.39
CA TYR A 29 7.55 -18.59 -0.99
C TYR A 29 6.79 -17.31 -1.36
N THR A 30 5.46 -17.29 -1.15
CA THR A 30 4.64 -16.13 -1.47
C THR A 30 5.00 -14.94 -0.58
N LEU A 31 5.25 -15.16 0.71
CA LEU A 31 5.62 -14.10 1.65
C LEU A 31 6.93 -13.41 1.24
N VAL A 32 7.94 -14.19 0.84
CA VAL A 32 9.22 -13.66 0.34
C VAL A 32 9.03 -12.90 -0.97
N ALA A 33 8.28 -13.46 -1.93
CA ALA A 33 7.99 -12.76 -3.18
C ALA A 33 7.34 -11.38 -2.94
N MET A 34 6.33 -11.32 -2.07
CA MET A 34 5.64 -10.07 -1.75
C MET A 34 6.53 -9.08 -0.96
N SER A 35 7.46 -9.57 -0.14
CA SER A 35 8.44 -8.71 0.52
C SER A 35 9.36 -8.01 -0.49
N TYR A 36 9.80 -8.71 -1.54
CA TYR A 36 10.59 -8.11 -2.62
C TYR A 36 9.78 -7.07 -3.39
N VAL A 37 8.51 -7.37 -3.71
CA VAL A 37 7.60 -6.39 -4.37
C VAL A 37 7.48 -5.12 -3.54
N SER A 38 7.35 -5.25 -2.22
CA SER A 38 7.21 -4.12 -1.30
C SER A 38 8.45 -3.22 -1.26
N LEU A 39 9.65 -3.76 -1.51
CA LEU A 39 10.87 -2.95 -1.60
C LEU A 39 10.88 -2.00 -2.81
N PHE A 40 10.03 -2.20 -3.82
CA PHE A 40 9.92 -1.31 -4.98
C PHE A 40 9.04 -0.07 -4.75
N ILE A 41 8.35 0.03 -3.61
CA ILE A 41 7.50 1.18 -3.25
C ILE A 41 8.22 2.54 -3.41
N PRO A 42 9.50 2.72 -3.03
CA PRO A 42 10.19 3.99 -3.21
C PRO A 42 10.28 4.46 -4.68
N LEU A 43 10.35 3.54 -5.65
CA LEU A 43 10.36 3.91 -7.07
C LEU A 43 9.00 4.50 -7.49
N VAL A 44 7.91 3.90 -7.01
CA VAL A 44 6.55 4.40 -7.25
C VAL A 44 6.37 5.78 -6.62
N LEU A 45 6.84 5.98 -5.39
CA LEU A 45 6.83 7.29 -4.73
C LEU A 45 7.64 8.33 -5.51
N GLY A 46 8.81 7.96 -6.02
CA GLY A 46 9.62 8.82 -6.87
C GLY A 46 8.88 9.27 -8.13
N TYR A 47 8.19 8.35 -8.81
CA TYR A 47 7.35 8.68 -9.97
C TYR A 47 6.20 9.62 -9.60
N ILE A 48 5.50 9.37 -8.48
CA ILE A 48 4.42 10.24 -8.01
C ILE A 48 4.94 11.67 -7.78
N VAL A 49 6.11 11.82 -7.14
CA VAL A 49 6.73 13.14 -6.93
C VAL A 49 7.05 13.83 -8.25
N ILE A 50 7.62 13.11 -9.23
CA ILE A 50 7.93 13.67 -10.55
C ILE A 50 6.66 14.11 -11.28
N ALA A 51 5.64 13.26 -11.31
CA ALA A 51 4.36 13.56 -11.94
C ALA A 51 3.69 14.79 -11.30
N TRP A 52 3.68 14.85 -9.96
CA TRP A 52 3.09 15.98 -9.23
C TRP A 52 3.86 17.29 -9.47
N ARG A 53 5.21 17.22 -9.55
CA ARG A 53 6.04 18.38 -9.93
C ARG A 53 5.78 18.83 -11.36
N ALA A 54 5.56 17.90 -12.29
CA ALA A 54 5.26 18.25 -13.69
C ALA A 54 3.93 18.98 -13.83
N ILE A 55 2.89 18.53 -13.10
CA ILE A 55 1.58 19.16 -13.07
C ILE A 55 1.66 20.56 -12.44
N ASN A 56 2.27 20.69 -11.26
CA ASN A 56 2.34 21.97 -10.54
C ASN A 56 3.36 22.96 -11.11
N ARG A 57 4.10 22.59 -12.16
CA ARG A 57 5.08 23.49 -12.79
C ARG A 57 4.42 24.65 -13.53
N LYS A 58 3.22 24.44 -14.07
CA LYS A 58 2.34 25.51 -14.57
C LYS A 58 1.25 25.73 -13.52
N LYS A 59 1.04 26.99 -13.11
CA LYS A 59 -0.21 27.35 -12.43
C LYS A 59 -1.32 27.21 -13.48
N ILE A 60 -2.41 26.55 -13.10
CA ILE A 60 -3.63 26.56 -13.90
C ILE A 60 -4.07 28.02 -14.01
N ASP A 61 -4.07 28.54 -15.23
CA ASP A 61 -4.53 29.89 -15.55
C ASP A 61 -6.01 29.84 -15.95
N GLU A 62 -6.74 30.91 -15.68
CA GLU A 62 -8.19 30.99 -15.96
C GLU A 62 -8.50 30.72 -17.44
N ASN A 63 -7.58 31.11 -18.34
CA ASN A 63 -7.67 30.86 -19.78
C ASN A 63 -7.53 29.37 -20.14
N GLU A 64 -6.66 28.60 -19.47
CA GLU A 64 -6.53 27.15 -19.69
C GLU A 64 -7.80 26.38 -19.26
N MET A 65 -8.54 26.89 -18.26
CA MET A 65 -9.82 26.31 -17.83
C MET A 65 -10.95 26.55 -18.85
N ILE A 66 -10.92 27.69 -19.54
CA ILE A 66 -11.92 28.08 -20.56
C ILE A 66 -11.64 27.39 -21.90
N GLU A 67 -10.37 27.23 -22.29
CA GLU A 67 -10.01 26.49 -23.51
C GLU A 67 -10.23 24.97 -23.39
N GLY A 68 -10.06 24.40 -22.20
CA GLY A 68 -10.26 22.97 -21.93
C GLY A 68 -11.72 22.49 -21.89
N SER A 69 -12.69 23.41 -21.91
CA SER A 69 -14.13 23.09 -21.87
C SER A 69 -14.75 22.81 -23.24
N HIS A 70 -13.94 22.64 -24.29
CA HIS A 70 -14.41 22.31 -25.64
C HIS A 70 -14.51 20.79 -25.86
N TYR A 71 -15.46 20.14 -25.18
CA TYR A 71 -16.13 18.90 -25.57
C TYR A 71 -17.57 18.92 -25.08
#